data_AF-A0A9D6CH05-F1
#
_entry.id   AF-A0A9D6CH05-F1
#
_cell.length_a   1.000
_cell.length_b   1.000
_cell.length_c   1.000
_cell.angle_alpha   90.00
_cell.angle_beta   90.00
_cell.angle_gamma   90.00
#
_symmetry.space_group_name_H-M   'P 1'
#
loop_
_entity.id
_entity.type
_entity.pdbx_description
1 polymer ?
#
loop_
_entity_poly.entity_id
_entity_poly.type
_entity_poly.pdbx_seq_one_letter_code
_entity_poly.pdbx_strand_id
1 'polypeptide(L)'
;MPDLKLAKLPDRTPVKVTITVSPELHKALIAYQHAYRDAYNESDVEPLTELVPYMLKSFLDSDRGFAKARKKNRSATPDHAKVTLLGRGARGTSSAGS
;
A
#
# COMPACT_ATOMS: atom_id res chain seq x y z
N MET A 1 18.72 -4.17 -20.88
CA MET A 1 17.60 -3.96 -19.94
C MET A 1 17.58 -2.47 -19.63
N PRO A 2 16.44 -1.76 -19.73
CA PRO A 2 16.45 -0.31 -19.68
C PRO A 2 16.92 0.19 -18.30
N ASP A 3 18.01 0.94 -18.31
CA ASP A 3 18.71 1.53 -17.17
C ASP A 3 17.99 2.83 -16.75
N LEU A 4 16.71 2.70 -16.37
CA LEU A 4 15.85 3.83 -16.03
C LEU A 4 15.96 4.12 -14.52
N LYS A 5 16.47 5.31 -14.19
CA LYS A 5 16.53 5.86 -12.81
C LYS A 5 15.16 6.05 -12.16
N LEU A 6 14.10 6.12 -12.96
CA LEU A 6 12.74 6.20 -12.47
C LEU A 6 12.13 4.78 -12.48
N ALA A 7 11.96 4.23 -11.28
CA ALA A 7 11.20 3.00 -11.10
C ALA A 7 9.77 3.17 -11.66
N LYS A 8 9.17 2.06 -12.10
CA LYS A 8 7.78 2.03 -12.57
C LYS A 8 6.88 2.77 -11.58
N LEU A 9 6.08 3.72 -12.08
CA LEU A 9 5.14 4.46 -11.25
C LEU A 9 4.21 3.45 -10.54
N PRO A 10 3.85 3.70 -9.27
CA PRO A 10 2.91 2.85 -8.57
C PRO A 10 1.60 2.80 -9.33
N ASP A 11 0.88 1.69 -9.23
CA ASP A 11 -0.47 1.60 -9.77
C ASP A 11 -1.34 2.66 -9.07
N ARG A 12 -1.87 3.59 -9.87
CA ARG A 12 -2.72 4.70 -9.43
C ARG A 12 -4.18 4.45 -9.80
N THR A 13 -4.51 3.26 -10.28
CA THR A 13 -5.88 2.92 -10.67
C THR A 13 -6.76 2.97 -9.43
N PRO A 14 -7.77 3.85 -9.37
CA PRO A 14 -8.69 3.91 -8.24
C PRO A 14 -9.49 2.62 -8.17
N VAL A 15 -9.58 2.02 -6.98
CA VAL A 15 -10.35 0.80 -6.74
C VAL A 15 -11.70 1.20 -6.14
N LYS A 16 -12.79 0.82 -6.81
CA LYS A 16 -14.14 1.00 -6.27
C LYS A 16 -14.43 -0.08 -5.23
N VAL A 17 -14.77 0.34 -4.01
CA VAL A 17 -15.20 -0.55 -2.93
C VAL A 17 -16.64 -0.20 -2.57
N THR A 18 -17.53 -1.19 -2.61
CA THR A 18 -18.93 -1.04 -2.17
C THR A 18 -19.03 -1.55 -0.72
N ILE A 19 -19.59 -0.73 0.18
CA ILE A 19 -19.78 -1.08 1.60
C ILE A 19 -21.23 -0.92 2.01
N THR A 20 -21.67 -1.74 2.96
CA THR A 20 -22.95 -1.57 3.66
C THR A 20 -22.66 -1.04 5.06
N VAL A 21 -23.34 0.03 5.45
CA VAL A 21 -23.19 0.66 6.77
C VAL A 21 -24.49 0.56 7.56
N SER A 22 -24.40 0.60 8.89
CA SER A 22 -25.59 0.66 9.73
C SER A 22 -26.35 1.98 9.50
N PRO A 23 -27.68 2.01 9.74
CA PRO A 23 -28.44 3.26 9.65
C PRO A 23 -27.92 4.36 10.59
N GLU A 24 -27.39 3.97 11.75
CA GLU A 24 -26.78 4.89 12.71
C GLU A 24 -25.51 5.54 12.15
N LEU A 25 -24.61 4.75 11.58
CA LEU A 25 -23.39 5.28 10.95
C LEU A 25 -23.74 6.16 9.74
N HIS A 26 -24.75 5.78 8.94
CA HIS A 26 -25.20 6.63 7.84
C HIS A 26 -25.68 8.01 8.33
N LYS A 27 -26.50 8.07 9.39
CA LYS A 27 -26.93 9.34 9.99
C LYS A 27 -25.77 10.17 10.50
N ALA A 28 -24.79 9.54 11.15
CA ALA A 28 -23.59 10.22 11.62
C ALA A 28 -22.76 10.81 10.47
N LEU A 29 -22.65 10.08 9.35
CA LEU A 29 -21.95 10.56 8.15
C LEU A 29 -22.64 11.76 7.51
N ILE A 30 -23.98 11.74 7.40
CA ILE A 30 -24.75 12.90 6.92
C ILE A 30 -24.56 14.11 7.85
N ALA A 31 -24.65 13.90 9.17
CA ALA A 31 -24.43 14.98 10.14
C ALA A 31 -23.02 15.57 10.02
N TYR A 32 -22.00 14.72 9.81
CA TYR A 32 -20.64 15.19 9.59
C TYR A 32 -20.51 16.01 8.29
N GLN A 33 -21.17 15.62 7.20
CA GLN A 33 -21.14 16.42 5.96
C GLN A 33 -21.67 17.84 6.18
N HIS A 34 -22.76 17.99 6.92
CA HIS A 34 -23.30 19.31 7.26
C HIS A 34 -22.31 20.12 8.11
N ALA A 35 -21.72 19.49 9.14
CA ALA A 35 -20.72 20.15 9.97
C ALA A 35 -19.47 20.54 9.18
N TYR A 36 -19.05 19.72 8.21
CA TYR A 36 -17.92 20.02 7.32
C TYR A 36 -18.22 21.24 6.45
N ARG A 37 -19.38 21.26 5.77
CA ARG A 37 -19.83 22.42 4.99
C ARG A 37 -19.82 23.69 5.83
N ASP A 38 -20.42 23.63 7.01
CA ASP A 38 -20.55 24.78 7.92
C ASP A 38 -19.16 25.27 8.41
N ALA A 39 -18.21 24.35 8.63
CA ALA A 39 -16.85 24.70 9.06
C ALA A 39 -16.02 25.39 7.97
N TYR A 40 -16.24 25.06 6.70
CA TYR A 40 -15.47 25.61 5.57
C TYR A 40 -16.24 26.70 4.78
N ASN A 41 -17.44 27.08 5.22
CA ASN A 41 -18.33 28.02 4.54
C ASN A 41 -18.55 27.69 3.05
N GLU A 42 -18.59 26.39 2.74
CA GLU A 42 -18.86 25.93 1.39
C GLU A 42 -20.35 26.09 1.07
N SER A 43 -20.65 26.51 -0.15
CA SER A 43 -22.05 26.68 -0.59
C SER A 43 -22.74 25.33 -0.80
N ASP A 44 -21.96 24.29 -1.12
CA ASP A 44 -22.45 22.95 -1.43
C ASP A 44 -21.95 21.94 -0.39
N VAL A 45 -22.73 20.87 -0.20
CA VAL A 45 -22.36 19.77 0.68
C VAL A 45 -21.48 18.80 -0.09
N GLU A 46 -20.22 18.62 0.35
CA GLU A 46 -19.29 17.68 -0.28
C GLU A 46 -19.84 16.23 -0.24
N PRO A 47 -19.83 15.47 -1.35
CA PRO A 47 -20.37 14.11 -1.38
C PRO A 47 -19.63 13.15 -0.43
N LEU A 48 -20.36 12.23 0.21
CA LEU A 48 -19.76 11.17 1.04
C LEU A 48 -18.72 10.34 0.26
N THR A 49 -18.91 10.17 -1.04
CA THR A 49 -17.97 9.42 -1.89
C THR A 49 -16.60 10.05 -1.97
N GLU A 50 -16.51 11.37 -1.82
CA GLU A 50 -15.24 12.10 -1.76
C GLU A 50 -14.71 12.16 -0.33
N LEU A 51 -15.59 12.42 0.64
CA LEU A 51 -15.21 12.61 2.04
C LEU A 51 -14.73 11.31 2.74
N VAL A 52 -15.41 10.19 2.49
CA VAL A 52 -15.12 8.91 3.14
C VAL A 52 -13.70 8.41 2.86
N PRO A 53 -13.17 8.43 1.62
CA PRO A 53 -11.77 8.11 1.36
C PRO A 53 -10.78 8.91 2.20
N TYR A 54 -10.97 10.22 2.38
CA TYR A 54 -10.10 11.06 3.21
C TYR A 54 -10.22 10.72 4.71
N MET A 55 -11.43 10.45 5.19
CA MET A 55 -11.66 9.99 6.56
C MET A 55 -10.93 8.67 6.83
N LEU A 56 -11.07 7.68 5.93
CA LEU A 56 -10.44 6.37 6.06
C LEU A 56 -8.92 6.48 6.02
N LYS A 57 -8.37 7.31 5.12
CA LYS A 57 -6.93 7.57 5.07
C LYS A 57 -6.43 8.17 6.39
N SER A 58 -7.11 9.21 6.89
CA SER A 58 -6.75 9.87 8.15
C SER A 58 -6.81 8.91 9.33
N PHE A 59 -7.83 8.04 9.37
CA PHE A 59 -7.94 6.98 10.38
C PHE A 59 -6.75 6.04 10.34
N LEU A 60 -6.43 5.48 9.16
CA LEU A 60 -5.31 4.55 8.97
C LEU A 60 -3.95 5.19 9.29
N ASP A 61 -3.77 6.46 8.94
CA ASP A 61 -2.53 7.21 9.21
C ASP A 61 -2.36 7.50 10.72
N SER A 62 -3.46 7.68 11.45
CA SER A 62 -3.45 7.93 12.90
C SER A 62 -3.31 6.66 13.76
N ASP A 63 -3.60 5.47 13.22
CA ASP A 63 -3.51 4.20 13.95
C ASP A 63 -2.05 3.71 14.08
N ARG A 64 -1.44 4.01 15.23
CA ARG A 64 -0.07 3.57 15.57
C ARG A 64 0.06 2.03 15.65
N GLY A 65 -1.01 1.33 16.02
CA GLY A 65 -1.04 -0.14 16.07
C GLY A 65 -0.93 -0.72 14.67
N PHE A 66 -1.74 -0.19 13.75
CA PHE A 66 -1.66 -0.50 12.33
C PHE A 66 -0.28 -0.17 11.74
N ALA A 67 0.27 1.00 12.04
CA ALA A 67 1.59 1.41 11.54
C ALA A 67 2.71 0.41 11.92
N LYS A 68 2.69 -0.09 13.17
CA LYS A 68 3.64 -1.12 13.63
C LYS A 68 3.44 -2.46 12.91
N ALA A 69 2.19 -2.91 12.77
CA ALA A 69 1.86 -4.15 12.06
C ALA A 69 2.29 -4.10 10.58
N ARG A 70 2.05 -2.96 9.90
CA ARG A 70 2.46 -2.75 8.51
C ARG A 70 3.98 -2.80 8.33
N LYS A 71 4.74 -2.26 9.29
CA LYS A 71 6.22 -2.35 9.27
C LYS A 71 6.69 -3.81 9.39
N LYS A 72 6.09 -4.59 10.30
CA LYS A 72 6.40 -6.02 10.49
C LYS A 72 6.12 -6.84 9.22
N ASN A 73 5.02 -6.55 8.53
CA ASN A 73 4.66 -7.25 7.29
C ASN A 73 5.56 -6.87 6.10
N ARG A 74 6.08 -5.64 6.04
CA ARG A 74 7.07 -5.25 4.99
C ARG A 74 8.46 -5.86 5.20
N SER A 75 8.84 -6.16 6.44
CA SER A 75 10.09 -6.88 6.74
C SER A 75 9.99 -8.39 6.54
N ALA A 76 8.81 -8.93 6.19
CA ALA A 76 8.56 -10.35 6.01
C ALA A 76 8.61 -10.82 4.54
N THR A 77 9.13 -10.01 3.61
CA THR A 77 9.52 -10.48 2.28
C THR A 77 10.99 -10.94 2.35
N PRO A 78 11.30 -12.24 2.21
CA PRO A 78 12.67 -12.72 2.18
C PRO A 78 13.38 -12.20 0.94
N ASP A 79 14.50 -11.54 1.18
CA ASP A 79 15.54 -11.20 0.23
C ASP A 79 16.11 -12.48 -0.40
N HIS A 80 15.56 -12.91 -1.55
CA HIS A 80 16.17 -13.92 -2.40
C HIS A 80 17.20 -13.27 -3.34
N ALA A 81 18.21 -12.62 -2.76
CA ALA A 81 19.41 -12.22 -3.51
C ALA A 81 20.69 -12.43 -2.68
N LYS A 82 20.88 -13.66 -2.19
CA LYS A 82 22.24 -14.21 -2.03
C LYS A 82 22.43 -15.41 -2.94
N VAL A 83 22.52 -15.15 -4.25
CA VAL A 83 23.30 -16.00 -5.15
C VAL A 83 24.76 -15.81 -4.75
N THR A 84 25.20 -16.56 -3.73
CA THR A 84 26.63 -16.69 -3.45
C THR A 84 27.16 -17.77 -4.38
N LEU A 85 27.75 -17.29 -5.46
CA LEU A 85 28.67 -17.93 -6.38
C LEU A 85 29.56 -18.99 -5.69
N LEU A 86 29.20 -20.28 -5.80
CA LEU A 86 30.17 -21.38 -5.73
C LEU A 86 30.47 -21.86 -7.16
N GLY A 87 31.24 -21.04 -7.86
CA GLY A 87 31.96 -21.41 -9.08
C GLY A 87 33.47 -21.43 -8.81
N ARG A 88 34.01 -22.58 -8.42
CA ARG A 88 35.42 -22.99 -8.59
C ARG A 88 35.32 -24.46 -8.99
N GLY A 89 35.41 -24.82 -10.26
CA GLY A 89 36.55 -24.60 -11.13
C GLY A 89 37.60 -25.69 -10.85
N ALA A 90 37.34 -26.91 -11.32
CA ALA A 90 38.35 -27.97 -11.38
C ALA A 90 38.44 -28.47 -12.83
N ARG A 91 39.43 -27.92 -13.54
CA ARG A 91 39.90 -28.37 -14.85
C ARG A 91 40.53 -29.75 -14.70
N GLY A 92 40.32 -30.59 -15.71
CA GLY A 92 40.80 -31.97 -15.74
C GLY A 92 42.32 -32.12 -15.87
N THR A 93 42.74 -33.36 -15.70
CA THR A 93 43.98 -33.90 -16.27
C THR A 93 43.73 -35.34 -16.71
N SER A 94 43.99 -35.57 -17.98
CA SER A 94 44.17 -36.84 -18.69
C SER A 94 45.34 -37.69 -18.16
N SER A 95 45.23 -39.02 -18.26
CA SER A 95 46.24 -39.99 -18.78
C SER A 95 46.02 -41.37 -18.14
N ALA A 96 45.61 -42.39 -18.89
CA ALA A 96 46.46 -43.43 -19.51
C ALA A 96 47.01 -44.48 -18.53
N GLY A 97 46.80 -45.77 -18.84
CA GLY A 97 47.56 -46.87 -18.25
C GLY A 97 46.78 -48.17 -18.05
N SER A 98 46.81 -49.00 -19.09
CA SER A 98 46.75 -50.48 -19.16
C SER A 98 45.86 -51.29 -18.20
#